data_AF-A0A3B0VRI3-F1
#
_entry.id   AF-A0A3B0VRI3-F1
#
_cell.length_a   1.000
_cell.length_b   1.000
_cell.length_c   1.000
_cell.angle_alpha   90.00
_cell.angle_beta   90.00
_cell.angle_gamma   90.00
#
_symmetry.space_group_name_H-M   'P 1'
#
loop_
_entity.id
_entity.type
_entity.pdbx_description
1 polymer ?
#
loop_
_entity_poly.entity_id
_entity_poly.type
_entity_poly.pdbx_seq_one_letter_code
_entity_poly.pdbx_strand_id
1 'polypeptide(L)'
;MTLLALNQAIILINVESVNKKAIEQFTNEHIDASSIVNTDAFCANVGVASFATHVPKVTPSDMVDEWLPWVHIAIANLKRFLLGTFHGISQHYVQEYLNEFCYRFNRRFW
;
A
#
# COMPACT_ATOMS: atom_id res chain seq x y z
N MET A 1 4.89 -3.43 1.70
CA MET A 1 3.97 -2.28 1.73
C MET A 1 3.16 -2.27 0.45
N THR A 2 2.00 -2.93 0.46
CA THR A 2 1.05 -2.93 -0.65
C THR A 2 0.04 -1.81 -0.41
N LEU A 3 -0.19 -0.97 -1.42
CA LEU A 3 -1.14 0.14 -1.38
C LEU A 3 -2.29 -0.19 -2.33
N LEU A 4 -3.49 -0.31 -1.79
CA LEU A 4 -4.73 -0.47 -2.56
C LEU A 4 -5.58 0.78 -2.32
N ALA A 5 -5.90 1.48 -3.40
CA ALA A 5 -6.62 2.75 -3.35
C ALA A 5 -8.13 2.50 -3.22
N LEU A 6 -8.72 2.99 -2.14
CA LEU A 6 -10.17 3.13 -1.98
C LEU A 6 -10.55 4.61 -2.04
N ASN A 7 -11.72 4.87 -2.61
CA ASN A 7 -12.17 6.21 -2.98
C ASN A 7 -12.48 7.12 -1.77
N GLN A 8 -12.31 6.65 -0.54
CA GLN A 8 -12.38 7.44 0.69
C GLN A 8 -11.39 6.85 1.70
N ALA A 9 -10.38 7.65 2.07
CA ALA A 9 -9.24 7.32 2.93
C ALA A 9 -8.27 6.23 2.41
N ILE A 10 -7.02 6.63 2.15
CA ILE A 10 -5.92 5.71 1.89
C ILE A 10 -5.43 5.21 3.23
N ILE A 11 -5.45 3.91 3.44
CA ILE A 11 -4.89 3.26 4.62
C ILE A 11 -3.60 2.57 4.21
N LEU A 12 -2.57 2.73 5.02
CA LEU A 12 -1.30 2.06 4.86
C LEU A 12 -1.09 1.04 5.98
N ILE A 13 -0.89 -0.22 5.62
CA ILE A 13 -0.69 -1.31 6.58
C ILE A 13 0.65 -1.97 6.33
N ASN A 14 1.37 -2.24 7.41
CA ASN A 14 2.57 -3.03 7.36
C ASN A 14 2.21 -4.52 7.49
N VAL A 15 2.79 -5.35 6.62
CA VAL A 15 2.57 -6.79 6.58
C VAL A 15 3.91 -7.50 6.59
N GLU A 16 4.01 -8.61 7.31
CA GLU A 16 5.26 -9.37 7.42
C GLU A 16 5.70 -9.97 6.08
N SER A 17 4.75 -10.37 5.24
CA SER A 17 5.02 -10.86 3.89
C SER A 17 3.87 -10.57 2.94
N VAL A 18 4.21 -10.30 1.67
CA VAL A 18 3.22 -10.07 0.61
C VAL A 18 2.98 -11.40 -0.11
N ASN A 19 2.02 -12.17 0.39
CA ASN A 19 1.58 -13.43 -0.19
C ASN A 19 0.05 -13.42 -0.39
N LYS A 20 -0.47 -14.40 -1.14
CA LYS A 20 -1.90 -14.47 -1.47
C LYS A 20 -2.80 -14.42 -0.23
N LYS A 21 -2.48 -15.20 0.81
CA LYS A 21 -3.28 -15.27 2.05
C LYS A 21 -3.31 -13.92 2.77
N ALA A 22 -2.17 -13.24 2.85
CA ALA A 22 -2.08 -11.91 3.46
C ALA A 22 -2.94 -10.89 2.68
N ILE A 23 -2.97 -10.96 1.35
CA ILE A 23 -3.81 -10.10 0.52
C ILE A 23 -5.30 -10.42 0.67
N GLU A 24 -5.67 -11.70 0.71
CA GLU A 24 -7.07 -12.12 0.96
C GLU A 24 -7.59 -11.57 2.29
N GLN A 25 -6.80 -11.75 3.35
CA GLN A 25 -7.13 -11.23 4.67
C GLN A 25 -7.25 -9.69 4.66
N PHE A 26 -6.24 -9.00 4.11
CA PHE A 26 -6.25 -7.54 4.00
C PHE A 26 -7.50 -7.03 3.26
N THR A 27 -7.84 -7.66 2.14
CA THR A 27 -8.98 -7.28 1.29
C THR A 27 -10.29 -7.42 2.06
N ASN A 28 -10.49 -8.54 2.74
CA ASN A 28 -11.71 -8.79 3.51
C ASN A 28 -11.87 -7.81 4.69
N GLU A 29 -10.77 -7.48 5.37
CA GLU A 29 -10.82 -6.64 6.57
C GLU A 29 -10.94 -5.13 6.28
N HIS A 30 -10.41 -4.66 5.15
CA HIS A 30 -10.20 -3.21 4.91
C HIS A 30 -10.85 -2.68 3.64
N ILE A 31 -11.36 -3.54 2.76
CA ILE A 31 -11.96 -3.15 1.50
C ILE A 31 -13.45 -3.43 1.54
N ASP A 32 -14.26 -2.53 0.97
CA ASP A 32 -15.70 -2.79 0.79
C ASP A 32 -15.90 -3.76 -0.39
N ALA A 33 -16.77 -4.77 -0.24
CA ALA A 33 -16.98 -5.79 -1.26
C ALA A 33 -17.44 -5.23 -2.62
N SER A 34 -18.11 -4.06 -2.63
CA SER A 34 -18.54 -3.37 -3.85
C SER A 34 -17.41 -2.61 -4.56
N SER A 35 -16.21 -2.56 -3.96
CA SER A 35 -15.08 -1.80 -4.49
C SER A 35 -14.48 -2.44 -5.73
N ILE A 36 -13.95 -1.56 -6.59
CA ILE A 36 -13.07 -1.94 -7.70
C ILE A 36 -11.64 -1.65 -7.27
N VAL A 37 -10.81 -2.68 -7.26
CA VAL A 37 -9.44 -2.63 -6.76
C VAL A 37 -8.46 -2.80 -7.92
N ASN A 38 -7.69 -1.74 -8.18
CA ASN A 38 -6.66 -1.70 -9.19
C ASN A 38 -5.31 -2.15 -8.60
N THR A 39 -4.59 -3.05 -9.28
CA THR A 39 -3.24 -3.49 -8.84
C THR A 39 -2.24 -3.53 -9.98
N ASP A 40 -0.95 -3.65 -9.63
CA ASP A 40 0.20 -3.78 -10.53
C ASP A 40 0.36 -5.17 -11.19
N ALA A 41 -0.65 -6.05 -11.04
CA ALA A 41 -0.61 -7.45 -11.46
C ALA A 41 0.44 -8.35 -10.78
N PHE A 42 0.99 -7.96 -9.63
CA PHE A 42 1.81 -8.87 -8.81
C PHE A 42 1.02 -10.14 -8.44
N CYS A 43 1.65 -11.32 -8.48
CA CYS A 43 0.96 -12.61 -8.41
C CYS A 43 0.12 -12.81 -7.14
N ALA A 44 0.56 -12.30 -5.99
CA ALA A 44 -0.20 -12.37 -4.75
C ALA A 44 -1.53 -11.59 -4.79
N ASN A 45 -1.63 -10.58 -5.65
CA ASN A 45 -2.83 -9.75 -5.79
C ASN A 45 -4.03 -10.52 -6.35
N VAL A 46 -3.84 -11.73 -6.87
CA VAL A 46 -4.96 -12.63 -7.19
C VAL A 46 -5.88 -12.89 -5.99
N GLY A 47 -5.37 -12.72 -4.76
CA GLY A 47 -6.15 -12.81 -3.53
C GLY A 47 -7.25 -11.75 -3.40
N VAL A 48 -7.14 -10.61 -4.10
CA VAL A 48 -8.16 -9.54 -4.05
C VAL A 48 -9.51 -10.04 -4.59
N ALA A 49 -9.47 -10.86 -5.65
CA ALA A 49 -10.67 -11.40 -6.30
C ALA A 49 -11.50 -12.36 -5.41
N SER A 50 -10.98 -12.72 -4.22
CA SER A 50 -11.74 -13.50 -3.23
C SER A 50 -12.88 -12.71 -2.59
N PHE A 51 -12.83 -11.38 -2.63
CA PHE A 51 -13.75 -10.52 -1.88
C PHE A 51 -14.24 -9.29 -2.65
N ALA A 52 -13.40 -8.68 -3.49
CA ALA A 52 -13.73 -7.46 -4.23
C ALA A 52 -13.46 -7.61 -5.73
N THR A 53 -13.97 -6.67 -6.54
CA THR A 53 -13.71 -6.68 -7.99
C THR A 53 -12.25 -6.33 -8.24
N HIS A 54 -11.48 -7.26 -8.80
CA HIS A 54 -10.05 -7.09 -9.02
C HIS A 54 -9.74 -6.76 -10.48
N VAL A 55 -9.03 -5.65 -10.71
CA VAL A 55 -8.52 -5.26 -12.03
C VAL A 55 -6.99 -5.20 -11.97
N PRO A 56 -6.27 -6.23 -12.42
CA PRO A 56 -4.81 -6.21 -12.49
C PRO A 56 -4.32 -5.57 -13.80
N LYS A 57 -3.22 -4.80 -13.73
CA LYS A 57 -2.53 -4.28 -14.92
C LYS A 57 -1.03 -4.18 -14.66
N VAL A 58 -0.24 -4.85 -15.50
CA VAL A 58 1.21 -4.58 -15.58
C VAL A 58 1.38 -3.16 -16.12
N THR A 59 1.95 -2.27 -15.31
CA THR A 59 1.98 -0.84 -15.62
C THR A 59 3.42 -0.39 -15.86
N PRO A 60 3.74 0.10 -17.07
CA PRO A 60 5.00 0.78 -17.36
C PRO A 60 5.24 1.96 -16.41
N SER A 61 6.50 2.27 -16.11
CA SER A 61 6.87 3.29 -15.10
C SER A 61 6.31 4.68 -15.38
N ASP A 62 6.14 5.04 -16.66
CA ASP A 62 5.60 6.31 -17.14
C ASP A 62 4.07 6.42 -17.01
N MET A 63 3.36 5.30 -16.78
CA MET A 63 1.90 5.25 -16.67
C MET A 63 1.42 4.93 -15.24
N VAL A 64 2.34 4.82 -14.27
CA VAL A 64 2.01 4.47 -12.88
C VAL A 64 1.13 5.53 -12.23
N ASP A 65 1.34 6.80 -12.56
CA ASP A 65 0.59 7.90 -11.95
C ASP A 65 -0.88 7.92 -12.38
N GLU A 66 -1.20 7.39 -13.55
CA GLU A 66 -2.58 7.24 -14.02
C GLU A 66 -3.27 6.03 -13.39
N TRP A 67 -2.55 4.92 -13.25
CA TRP A 67 -3.13 3.65 -12.80
C TRP A 67 -3.14 3.49 -11.27
N LEU A 68 -2.08 3.93 -10.61
CA LEU A 68 -1.82 3.80 -9.18
C LEU A 68 -1.37 5.15 -8.57
N PRO A 69 -2.17 6.23 -8.71
CA PRO A 69 -1.78 7.59 -8.33
C PRO A 69 -1.35 7.72 -6.87
N TRP A 70 -1.90 6.91 -5.97
CA TRP A 70 -1.57 7.02 -4.55
C TRP A 70 -0.28 6.30 -4.16
N VAL A 71 0.19 5.36 -4.99
CA VAL A 71 1.38 4.57 -4.69
C VAL A 71 2.63 5.43 -4.74
N HIS A 72 2.81 6.21 -5.82
CA HIS A 72 3.99 7.08 -5.94
C HIS A 72 4.00 8.16 -4.86
N ILE A 73 2.82 8.71 -4.49
CA ILE A 73 2.67 9.70 -3.42
C ILE A 73 3.08 9.10 -2.07
N ALA A 74 2.60 7.91 -1.74
CA ALA A 74 2.94 7.24 -0.48
C ALA A 74 4.45 6.94 -0.39
N ILE A 75 5.07 6.47 -1.49
CA ILE A 75 6.52 6.24 -1.56
C ILE A 75 7.31 7.54 -1.40
N ALA A 76 6.90 8.62 -2.07
CA ALA A 76 7.55 9.93 -1.95
C ALA A 76 7.46 10.48 -0.53
N ASN A 77 6.31 10.31 0.12
CA ASN A 77 6.10 10.70 1.52
C ASN A 77 6.94 9.86 2.49
N LEU A 78 7.06 8.55 2.27
CA LEU A 78 7.94 7.70 3.06
C LEU A 78 9.39 8.16 2.95
N LYS A 79 9.89 8.41 1.73
CA LYS A 79 11.25 8.92 1.52
C LYS A 79 11.50 10.23 2.27
N ARG A 80 10.57 11.20 2.16
CA ARG A 80 10.66 12.48 2.87
C ARG A 80 10.62 12.30 4.39
N PHE A 81 9.76 11.42 4.89
CA PHE A 81 9.69 11.10 6.32
C PHE A 81 11.02 10.55 6.84
N LEU A 82 11.60 9.55 6.14
CA LEU A 82 12.86 8.93 6.55
C LEU A 82 14.01 9.93 6.56
N LEU A 83 14.18 10.68 5.48
CA LEU A 83 15.28 11.66 5.33
C LEU A 83 15.12 12.88 6.24
N GLY A 84 13.88 13.27 6.57
CA GLY A 84 13.60 14.44 7.40
C GLY A 84 13.62 14.16 8.90
N THR A 85 13.43 12.90 9.32
CA THR A 85 13.30 12.54 10.73
C THR A 85 14.58 11.94 11.30
N PHE A 86 15.30 11.14 10.52
CA PHE A 86 16.45 10.38 11.01
C PHE A 86 17.76 10.90 10.41
N HIS A 87 18.82 10.96 11.22
CA HIS A 87 20.17 11.37 10.79
C HIS A 87 20.92 10.25 10.05
N GLY A 88 20.23 9.17 9.70
CA GLY A 88 20.74 7.99 9.02
C GLY A 88 19.69 6.88 9.04
N ILE A 89 19.67 6.04 8.00
CA ILE A 89 18.74 4.90 7.90
C ILE A 89 19.56 3.63 8.07
N SER A 90 19.22 2.82 9.08
CA SER A 90 19.82 1.51 9.30
C SER A 90 18.89 0.40 8.81
N GLN A 91 19.44 -0.61 8.14
CA GLN A 91 18.71 -1.82 7.75
C GLN A 91 18.13 -2.57 8.96
N HIS A 92 18.74 -2.42 10.14
CA HIS A 92 18.28 -3.08 11.36
C HIS A 92 16.89 -2.61 11.81
N TYR A 93 16.51 -1.36 11.50
CA TYR A 93 15.28 -0.74 11.99
C TYR A 93 14.21 -0.52 10.91
N VAL A 94 14.31 -1.21 9.77
CA VAL A 94 13.40 -0.97 8.63
C VAL A 94 11.94 -1.19 9.03
N GLN A 95 11.68 -2.20 9.84
CA GLN A 95 10.31 -2.52 10.27
C GLN A 95 9.75 -1.41 11.17
N GLU A 96 10.55 -0.89 12.09
CA GLU A 96 10.21 0.19 13.01
C GLU A 96 9.94 1.49 12.25
N TYR A 97 10.77 1.81 11.25
CA TYR A 97 10.56 2.97 10.40
C TYR A 97 9.24 2.88 9.63
N LEU A 98 8.92 1.70 9.08
CA LEU A 98 7.67 1.47 8.36
C LEU A 98 6.46 1.51 9.30
N ASN A 99 6.58 0.96 10.51
CA ASN A 99 5.53 1.01 11.52
C ASN A 99 5.23 2.46 11.94
N GLU A 100 6.26 3.27 12.22
CA GLU A 100 6.07 4.68 12.56
C GLU A 100 5.47 5.46 11.39
N PHE A 101 5.92 5.19 10.16
CA PHE A 101 5.36 5.82 8.98
C PHE A 101 3.86 5.48 8.80
N CYS A 102 3.48 4.21 8.89
CA CYS A 102 2.08 3.78 8.82
C CYS A 102 1.24 4.43 9.92
N TYR A 103 1.75 4.46 11.16
CA TYR A 103 1.12 5.12 12.30
C TYR A 103 0.81 6.58 11.99
N ARG A 104 1.78 7.35 11.48
CA ARG A 104 1.64 8.78 11.18
C ARG A 104 0.77 9.03 9.94
N PHE A 105 0.91 8.19 8.92
CA PHE A 105 0.19 8.32 7.66
C PHE A 105 -1.33 8.13 7.85
N ASN A 106 -1.74 7.10 8.62
CA ASN A 106 -3.15 6.81 8.89
C ASN A 106 -3.80 7.81 9.86
N ARG A 107 -2.99 8.71 10.43
CA ARG A 107 -3.35 9.70 11.45
C ARG A 107 -3.10 11.11 10.94
N ARG A 108 -3.48 11.37 9.69
CA ARG A 108 -3.29 12.69 9.07
C ARG A 108 -4.57 13.54 9.02
N PHE A 109 -5.73 12.90 9.15
CA PHE A 109 -7.05 13.52 8.97
C PHE A 109 -8.02 13.36 10.15
N TRP A 110 -7.51 12.91 11.29
CA TRP A 110 -8.15 12.96 12.61
C TRP A 110 -7.94 14.31 13.31
#